data_AF-A0A9Q3V5Q7-F1
#
_entry.id   AF-A0A9Q3V5Q7-F1
#
_cell.length_a   1.000
_cell.length_b   1.000
_cell.length_c   1.000
_cell.angle_alpha   90.00
_cell.angle_beta   90.00
_cell.angle_gamma   90.00
#
_symmetry.space_group_name_H-M   'P 1'
#
loop_
_entity.id
_entity.type
_entity.pdbx_description
1 polymer ?
#
loop_
_entity_poly.entity_id
_entity_poly.type
_entity_poly.pdbx_seq_one_letter_code
_entity_poly.pdbx_strand_id
1 'polypeptide(L)'
;MKKIYLFSLLTIVFSCTEKYTGEVSFKSCKIKYDVVDEKEEKRIYGQNMVGNQWRLESAKQELALCLCEKYLQKPNPEIKDKILEIYIDDLEYYRREKSFKPVNFDSILENRKVVFDYRILVD
;
A
#
# COMPACT_ATOMS: atom_id res chain seq x y z
N MET A 1 48.81 -35.20 -25.36
CA MET A 1 48.04 -34.56 -24.27
C MET A 1 47.48 -33.24 -24.76
N LYS A 2 46.18 -33.12 -25.01
CA LYS A 2 45.50 -31.84 -25.22
C LYS A 2 44.22 -31.85 -24.40
N LYS A 3 44.25 -31.19 -23.24
CA LYS A 3 43.06 -30.95 -22.41
C LYS A 3 42.34 -29.76 -23.02
N ILE A 4 41.27 -30.01 -23.76
CA ILE A 4 40.34 -28.96 -24.16
C ILE A 4 39.45 -28.72 -22.95
N TYR A 5 39.72 -27.65 -22.22
CA TYR A 5 38.92 -27.24 -21.08
C TYR A 5 37.61 -26.64 -21.59
N LEU A 6 36.52 -27.36 -21.32
CA LEU A 6 35.14 -26.94 -21.50
C LEU A 6 34.85 -25.82 -20.50
N PHE A 7 34.88 -24.56 -20.95
CA PHE A 7 34.43 -23.43 -20.13
C PHE A 7 32.99 -23.09 -20.52
N SER A 8 32.03 -23.83 -19.96
CA SER A 8 30.65 -23.35 -19.87
C SER A 8 30.63 -22.22 -18.84
N LEU A 9 30.75 -20.98 -19.31
CA LEU A 9 30.51 -19.80 -18.50
C LEU A 9 29.00 -19.70 -18.28
N LEU A 10 28.53 -20.35 -17.23
CA LEU A 10 27.17 -20.23 -16.72
C LEU A 10 27.04 -18.82 -16.12
N THR A 11 26.74 -17.82 -16.94
CA THR A 11 26.37 -16.49 -16.43
C THR A 11 24.98 -16.59 -15.83
N ILE A 12 24.91 -17.06 -14.58
CA ILE A 12 23.75 -16.83 -13.73
C ILE A 12 23.75 -15.33 -13.48
N VAL A 13 23.00 -14.59 -14.29
CA VAL A 13 22.70 -13.20 -14.03
C VAL A 13 21.77 -13.20 -12.82
N PHE A 14 22.35 -13.15 -11.62
CA PHE A 14 21.62 -12.76 -10.41
C PHE A 14 21.21 -11.30 -10.61
N SER A 15 20.10 -11.08 -11.32
CA SER A 15 19.40 -9.81 -11.27
C SER A 15 18.75 -9.73 -9.89
N CYS A 16 19.53 -9.33 -8.89
CA CYS A 16 18.97 -8.72 -7.69
C CYS A 16 18.45 -7.34 -8.13
N THR A 17 17.19 -7.28 -8.55
CA THR A 17 16.48 -5.99 -8.57
C THR A 17 16.45 -5.48 -7.14
N GLU A 18 17.01 -4.30 -6.88
CA GLU A 18 16.82 -3.63 -5.60
C GLU A 18 15.32 -3.49 -5.37
N LYS A 19 14.81 -4.15 -4.31
CA LYS A 19 13.43 -3.94 -3.88
C LYS A 19 13.39 -2.67 -3.07
N TYR A 20 12.85 -1.61 -3.65
CA TYR A 20 12.54 -0.40 -2.89
C TYR A 20 11.32 -0.68 -2.02
N THR A 21 11.32 -0.15 -0.79
CA THR A 21 10.22 -0.34 0.16
C THR A 21 9.77 1.03 0.64
N GLY A 22 8.48 1.30 0.51
CA GLY A 22 7.83 2.44 1.12
C GLY A 22 7.28 2.08 2.51
N GLU A 23 7.04 3.11 3.31
CA GLU A 23 6.41 2.96 4.63
C GLU A 23 5.40 4.08 4.87
N VAL A 24 4.23 3.73 5.39
CA VAL A 24 3.31 4.67 6.04
C VAL A 24 3.13 4.26 7.49
N SER A 25 3.21 5.23 8.41
CA SER A 25 3.09 4.95 9.83
C SER A 25 2.37 6.06 10.58
N PHE A 26 1.67 5.64 11.64
CA PHE A 26 1.07 6.53 12.62
C PHE A 26 0.96 5.80 13.97
N LYS A 27 1.60 6.37 14.99
CA LYS A 27 1.70 5.78 16.34
C LYS A 27 2.18 4.32 16.29
N SER A 28 1.33 3.37 16.68
CA SER A 28 1.65 1.95 16.78
C SER A 28 1.38 1.16 15.49
N CYS A 29 0.83 1.81 14.45
CA CYS A 29 0.56 1.20 13.16
C CYS A 29 1.64 1.61 12.15
N LYS A 30 2.21 0.62 11.47
CA LYS A 30 3.28 0.78 10.48
C LYS A 30 3.05 -0.24 9.37
N ILE A 31 2.81 0.24 8.16
CA ILE A 31 2.59 -0.57 6.97
C ILE A 31 3.75 -0.35 6.01
N LYS A 32 4.35 -1.44 5.54
CA LYS A 32 5.38 -1.42 4.50
C LYS A 32 4.75 -1.88 3.20
N TYR A 33 5.19 -1.31 2.09
CA TYR A 33 4.73 -1.68 0.75
C TYR A 33 5.89 -1.67 -0.23
N ASP A 34 5.81 -2.51 -1.24
CA ASP A 34 6.83 -2.54 -2.29
C ASP A 34 6.74 -1.27 -3.15
N VAL A 35 7.89 -0.76 -3.56
CA VAL A 35 8.03 0.36 -4.48
C VAL A 35 8.81 -0.12 -5.69
N VAL A 36 8.31 0.16 -6.88
CA VAL A 36 9.01 -0.11 -8.13
C VAL A 36 9.86 1.11 -8.52
N ASP A 37 10.97 0.87 -9.21
CA ASP A 37 11.81 1.96 -9.69
C ASP A 37 11.11 2.81 -10.77
N GLU A 38 11.67 3.97 -11.10
CA GLU A 38 11.06 4.91 -12.06
C GLU A 38 10.92 4.31 -13.47
N LYS A 39 11.83 3.42 -13.87
CA LYS A 39 11.82 2.79 -15.19
C LYS A 39 10.67 1.78 -15.28
N GLU A 40 10.49 1.00 -14.22
CA GLU A 40 9.42 0.05 -14.07
C GLU A 40 8.05 0.75 -13.91
N GLU A 41 7.99 1.84 -13.15
CA GLU A 41 6.79 2.68 -13.01
C GLU A 41 6.33 3.23 -14.37
N LYS A 42 7.26 3.72 -15.19
CA LYS A 42 6.99 4.18 -16.57
C LYS A 42 6.46 3.05 -17.46
N ARG A 43 6.94 1.81 -17.27
CA ARG A 43 6.46 0.63 -18.00
C ARG A 43 5.04 0.26 -17.60
N ILE A 44 4.76 0.29 -16.29
CA ILE A 44 3.47 -0.04 -15.68
C ILE A 44 2.36 0.93 -16.13
N TYR A 45 2.65 2.22 -16.22
CA TYR A 45 1.67 3.24 -16.64
C TYR A 45 1.07 2.95 -18.03
N GLY A 46 1.81 2.30 -18.93
CA GLY A 46 1.32 1.91 -20.25
C GLY A 46 0.56 0.58 -20.31
N GLN A 47 0.46 -0.16 -19.19
CA GLN A 47 -0.01 -1.55 -19.15
C GLN A 47 -1.16 -1.81 -18.16
N ASN A 48 -1.77 -0.76 -17.59
CA ASN A 48 -2.82 -0.88 -16.55
C ASN A 48 -2.39 -1.71 -15.33
N MET A 49 -1.10 -1.74 -15.01
CA MET A 49 -0.58 -2.42 -13.83
C MET A 49 -0.64 -1.48 -12.61
N VAL A 50 -0.54 -2.05 -11.41
CA VAL A 50 -0.53 -1.25 -10.16
C VAL A 50 0.75 -0.43 -10.11
N GLY A 51 0.62 0.91 -10.13
CA GLY A 51 1.73 1.85 -9.95
C GLY A 51 2.03 2.14 -8.48
N ASN A 52 3.13 2.84 -8.21
CA ASN A 52 3.54 3.25 -6.87
C ASN A 52 2.49 4.10 -6.16
N GLN A 53 1.76 4.96 -6.90
CA GLN A 53 0.64 5.72 -6.34
C GLN A 53 -0.39 4.80 -5.71
N TRP A 54 -0.90 3.84 -6.47
CA TRP A 54 -1.92 2.89 -5.99
C TRP A 54 -1.42 2.02 -4.84
N ARG A 55 -0.14 1.61 -4.85
CA ARG A 55 0.47 0.89 -3.71
C ARG A 55 0.48 1.71 -2.43
N LEU A 56 0.84 3.00 -2.53
CA LEU A 56 0.77 3.93 -1.39
C LEU A 56 -0.67 4.08 -0.88
N GLU A 57 -1.65 4.16 -1.79
CA GLU A 57 -3.06 4.26 -1.39
C GLU A 57 -3.54 3.00 -0.66
N SER A 58 -3.19 1.80 -1.15
CA SER A 58 -3.45 0.56 -0.42
C SER A 58 -2.81 0.55 0.96
N ALA A 59 -1.57 1.01 1.08
CA ALA A 59 -0.89 1.09 2.37
C ALA A 59 -1.60 2.05 3.33
N LYS A 60 -2.17 3.15 2.84
CA LYS A 60 -3.02 4.06 3.64
C LYS A 60 -4.32 3.39 4.10
N GLN A 61 -4.98 2.60 3.24
CA GLN A 61 -6.18 1.85 3.61
C GLN A 61 -5.87 0.80 4.69
N GLU A 62 -4.78 0.05 4.55
CA GLU A 62 -4.32 -0.91 5.56
C GLU A 62 -3.94 -0.22 6.88
N LEU A 63 -3.30 0.96 6.81
CA LEU A 63 -3.00 1.78 7.97
C LEU A 63 -4.29 2.15 8.72
N ALA A 64 -5.34 2.57 8.00
CA ALA A 64 -6.63 2.89 8.60
C ALA A 64 -7.27 1.69 9.31
N LEU A 65 -7.21 0.49 8.73
CA LEU A 65 -7.68 -0.74 9.40
C LEU A 65 -6.94 -0.98 10.72
N CYS A 66 -5.61 -0.89 10.71
CA CYS A 66 -4.83 -1.03 11.93
C CYS A 66 -5.24 0.00 12.98
N LEU A 67 -5.43 1.26 12.56
CA LEU A 67 -5.86 2.34 13.46
C LEU A 67 -7.26 2.10 14.04
N CYS A 68 -8.20 1.59 13.25
CA CYS A 68 -9.52 1.20 13.75
C CYS A 68 -9.42 0.13 14.84
N GLU A 69 -8.59 -0.90 14.66
CA GLU A 69 -8.38 -1.95 15.67
C GLU A 69 -7.75 -1.39 16.95
N LYS A 70 -6.80 -0.45 16.82
CA LYS A 70 -6.21 0.25 17.97
C LYS A 70 -7.23 1.13 18.68
N TYR A 71 -8.10 1.81 17.94
CA TYR A 71 -9.17 2.64 18.51
C TYR A 71 -10.18 1.81 19.30
N LEU A 72 -10.58 0.64 18.77
CA LEU A 72 -11.48 -0.29 19.47
C LEU A 72 -10.90 -0.81 20.79
N GLN A 73 -9.58 -1.02 20.85
CA GLN A 73 -8.91 -1.42 22.09
C GLN A 73 -8.81 -0.27 23.09
N LYS A 74 -8.47 0.92 22.61
CA LYS A 74 -8.33 2.12 23.45
C LYS A 74 -8.68 3.37 22.63
N PRO A 75 -9.90 3.92 22.83
CA PRO A 75 -10.32 5.12 22.13
C PRO A 75 -9.34 6.27 22.32
N ASN A 76 -8.93 6.90 21.23
CA ASN A 76 -7.96 7.98 21.22
C ASN A 76 -8.37 9.03 20.17
N PRO A 77 -8.54 10.31 20.54
CA PRO A 77 -8.95 11.37 19.61
C PRO A 77 -8.03 11.50 18.39
N GLU A 78 -6.72 11.47 18.57
CA GLU A 78 -5.77 11.59 17.44
C GLU A 78 -5.85 10.39 16.48
N ILE A 79 -6.16 9.19 17.00
CA ILE A 79 -6.39 8.01 16.14
C ILE A 79 -7.69 8.20 15.34
N LYS A 80 -8.76 8.68 15.99
CA LYS A 80 -10.03 9.00 15.32
C LYS A 80 -9.82 10.03 14.22
N ASP A 81 -9.11 11.11 14.51
CA ASP A 81 -8.82 12.18 13.54
C ASP A 81 -8.04 11.63 12.35
N LYS A 82 -7.05 10.77 12.59
CA LYS A 82 -6.28 10.14 11.51
C LYS A 82 -7.10 9.18 10.66
N ILE A 83 -8.01 8.40 11.26
CA ILE A 83 -8.94 7.54 10.52
C ILE A 83 -9.86 8.40 9.64
N LEU A 84 -10.38 9.51 10.18
CA LEU A 84 -11.23 10.43 9.43
C LEU A 84 -10.46 11.12 8.29
N GLU A 85 -9.22 11.52 8.52
CA GLU A 85 -8.32 12.08 7.49
C GLU A 85 -8.15 11.10 6.32
N ILE A 86 -7.83 9.84 6.59
CA ILE A 86 -7.72 8.82 5.55
C ILE A 86 -9.07 8.54 4.90
N TYR A 87 -10.17 8.61 5.65
CA TYR A 87 -11.51 8.37 5.13
C TYR A 87 -11.96 9.41 4.11
N ILE A 88 -11.59 10.68 4.31
CA ILE A 88 -11.98 11.81 3.44
C ILE A 88 -10.94 12.13 2.36
N ASP A 89 -9.79 11.47 2.38
CA ASP A 89 -8.71 11.67 1.41
C ASP A 89 -9.20 11.35 -0.02
N ASP A 90 -8.85 12.19 -0.99
CA ASP A 90 -9.24 12.04 -2.40
C ASP A 90 -8.23 11.15 -3.12
N LEU A 91 -8.26 9.86 -2.76
CA LEU A 91 -7.41 8.82 -3.34
C LEU A 91 -7.84 8.54 -4.78
N GLU A 92 -6.89 8.33 -5.69
CA GLU A 92 -7.15 8.10 -7.11
C GLU A 92 -7.91 6.77 -7.32
N TYR A 93 -7.45 5.70 -6.67
CA TYR A 93 -8.00 4.37 -6.80
C TYR A 93 -9.20 4.16 -5.87
N TYR A 94 -9.08 4.61 -4.62
CA TYR A 94 -10.11 4.46 -3.60
C TYR A 94 -11.03 5.68 -3.51
N ARG A 95 -11.27 6.36 -4.64
CA ARG A 95 -12.06 7.59 -4.68
C ARG A 95 -13.45 7.35 -4.10
N ARG A 96 -13.83 8.22 -3.17
CA ARG A 96 -15.17 8.24 -2.57
C ARG A 96 -15.96 9.40 -3.10
N GLU A 97 -17.28 9.21 -3.22
CA GLU A 97 -18.18 10.32 -3.56
C GLU A 97 -18.12 11.40 -2.48
N LYS A 98 -17.80 12.62 -2.89
CA LYS A 98 -17.80 13.78 -1.99
C LYS A 98 -19.24 14.07 -1.58
N SER A 99 -19.54 13.81 -0.31
CA SER A 99 -20.84 14.10 0.29
C SER A 99 -20.71 15.27 1.25
N PHE A 100 -21.66 16.21 1.18
CA PHE A 100 -21.78 17.29 2.17
C PHE A 100 -22.40 16.81 3.50
N LYS A 101 -22.80 15.54 3.59
CA LYS A 101 -23.35 14.98 4.82
C LYS A 101 -22.23 14.76 5.85
N PRO A 102 -22.50 15.03 7.14
CA PRO A 102 -21.54 14.76 8.19
C PRO A 102 -21.16 13.28 8.22
N VAL A 103 -19.87 13.02 8.36
CA VAL A 103 -19.32 11.67 8.42
C VAL A 103 -19.67 11.04 9.76
N ASN A 104 -20.39 9.91 9.75
CA ASN A 104 -20.65 9.13 10.94
C ASN A 104 -19.47 8.19 11.22
N PHE A 105 -18.66 8.54 12.22
CA PHE A 105 -17.48 7.77 12.60
C PHE A 105 -17.82 6.35 13.10
N ASP A 106 -18.93 6.16 13.81
CA ASP A 106 -19.30 4.85 14.33
C ASP A 106 -19.65 3.90 13.19
N SER A 107 -20.33 4.40 12.16
CA SER A 107 -20.61 3.63 10.94
C SER A 107 -19.34 3.22 10.20
N ILE A 108 -18.33 4.10 10.15
CA ILE A 108 -17.00 3.77 9.60
C ILE A 108 -16.38 2.63 10.40
N LEU A 109 -16.40 2.72 11.72
CA LEU A 109 -15.75 1.76 12.59
C LEU A 109 -16.41 0.37 12.54
N GLU A 110 -17.75 0.34 12.49
CA GLU A 110 -18.55 -0.87 12.33
C GLU A 110 -18.26 -1.56 10.99
N ASN A 111 -18.18 -0.79 9.91
CA ASN A 111 -17.99 -1.29 8.54
C ASN A 111 -16.53 -1.25 8.06
N ARG A 112 -15.57 -1.03 8.98
CA ARG A 112 -14.16 -0.71 8.67
C ARG A 112 -13.50 -1.63 7.64
N LYS A 113 -13.79 -2.94 7.69
CA LYS A 113 -13.21 -3.93 6.78
C LYS A 113 -13.66 -3.77 5.33
N VAL A 114 -14.86 -3.26 5.12
CA VAL A 114 -15.42 -2.96 3.80
C VAL A 114 -14.98 -1.57 3.37
N VAL A 115 -15.04 -0.60 4.28
CA VAL A 115 -14.68 0.80 4.03
C VAL A 115 -13.21 0.93 3.63
N PHE A 116 -12.32 0.22 4.31
CA PHE A 116 -10.87 0.28 4.08
C PHE A 116 -10.31 -1.03 3.47
N ASP A 117 -11.07 -1.71 2.62
CA ASP A 117 -10.56 -2.91 1.95
C ASP A 117 -9.43 -2.55 0.98
N TYR A 118 -8.20 -2.94 1.32
CA TYR A 118 -6.98 -2.61 0.59
C TYR A 118 -6.54 -3.70 -0.40
N ARG A 119 -7.24 -4.84 -0.41
CA ARG A 119 -6.83 -6.06 -1.13
C ARG A 119 -7.08 -6.00 -2.63
N ILE A 120 -7.74 -4.95 -3.12
CA ILE A 120 -8.03 -4.79 -4.55
C ILE A 120 -6.72 -4.63 -5.37
N LEU A 121 -5.59 -4.36 -4.71
CA LEU A 121 -4.27 -4.18 -5.35
C LEU A 121 -3.22 -5.22 -4.92
N VAL A 122 -3.56 -6.16 -4.04
CA VAL A 122 -2.64 -7.18 -3.50
C VAL A 122 -3.15 -8.56 -3.94
N ASP A 123 -2.69 -9.02 -5.10
CA ASP A 123 -2.81 -10.40 -5.57
C ASP A 123 -1.39 -11.00 -5.70
#